data_AF-A0A644ZYR7-F1
#
_entry.id   AF-A0A644ZYR7-F1
#
_cell.length_a   1.000
_cell.length_b   1.000
_cell.length_c   1.000
_cell.angle_alpha   90.00
_cell.angle_beta   90.00
_cell.angle_gamma   90.00
#
_symmetry.space_group_name_H-M   'P 1'
#
loop_
_entity.id
_entity.type
_entity.pdbx_description
1 polymer ?
#
loop_
_entity_poly.entity_id
_entity_poly.type
_entity_poly.pdbx_seq_one_letter_code
_entity_poly.pdbx_strand_id
1 'polypeptide(L)'
;MRVKGLSNLFVAGEKSGFYVGHTEAICTGSLAGHNAARNSIGMYLLQLPTNLLIGDFIAHSNSEMHKPEGDTLRFTFAGSIYFNRMKELGFYTIDKKIISDRVKKASLEGIYNKPIIK
;
A
#
# COMPACT_ATOMS: atom_id res chain seq x y z
N MET A 1 -6.12 -3.93 -1.92
CA MET A 1 -6.45 -4.43 -0.56
C MET A 1 -7.85 -5.04 -0.44
N ARG A 2 -8.61 -5.23 -1.54
CA ARG A 2 -9.81 -6.06 -1.55
C ARG A 2 -9.42 -7.52 -1.82
N VAL A 3 -10.04 -8.47 -1.14
CA VAL A 3 -9.80 -9.90 -1.35
C VAL A 3 -10.29 -10.32 -2.74
N LYS A 4 -9.49 -11.13 -3.46
CA LYS A 4 -9.89 -11.68 -4.76
C LYS A 4 -11.08 -12.62 -4.57
N GLY A 5 -12.12 -12.46 -5.39
CA GLY A 5 -13.34 -13.28 -5.35
C GLY A 5 -14.39 -12.85 -4.33
N LEU A 6 -14.13 -11.84 -3.50
CA LEU A 6 -15.09 -11.33 -2.51
C LEU A 6 -15.29 -9.81 -2.68
N SER A 7 -16.54 -9.37 -2.82
CA SER A 7 -16.86 -7.98 -3.13
C SER A 7 -16.79 -7.05 -1.91
N ASN A 8 -16.98 -7.57 -0.71
CA ASN A 8 -17.11 -6.81 0.53
C ASN A 8 -16.05 -7.14 1.60
N LEU A 9 -15.03 -7.94 1.27
CA LEU A 9 -13.95 -8.29 2.19
C LEU A 9 -12.66 -7.55 1.85
N PHE A 10 -12.10 -6.85 2.84
CA PHE A 10 -10.84 -6.11 2.77
C PHE A 10 -9.87 -6.65 3.81
N VAL A 11 -8.59 -6.70 3.45
CA VAL A 11 -7.52 -7.23 4.31
C VAL A 11 -6.36 -6.25 4.39
N ALA A 12 -5.67 -6.25 5.54
CA ALA A 12 -4.53 -5.42 5.83
C ALA A 12 -3.56 -6.11 6.79
N GLY A 13 -2.40 -5.49 7.01
CA GLY A 13 -1.33 -6.02 7.85
C GLY A 13 -0.84 -7.37 7.35
N GLU A 14 -0.37 -8.19 8.29
CA GLU A 14 0.18 -9.52 7.99
C GLU A 14 -0.86 -10.49 7.40
N LYS A 15 -2.16 -10.21 7.57
CA LYS A 15 -3.22 -11.00 6.91
C LYS A 15 -3.36 -10.70 5.41
N SER A 16 -2.77 -9.61 4.92
CA SER A 16 -2.87 -9.20 3.51
C SER A 16 -1.66 -9.61 2.65
N GLY A 17 -0.73 -10.35 3.25
CA GLY A 17 0.54 -10.75 2.69
C GLY A 17 1.57 -10.85 3.80
N PHE A 18 2.73 -11.43 3.53
CA PHE A 18 3.84 -11.52 4.49
C PHE A 18 4.55 -10.18 4.71
N TYR A 19 3.77 -9.13 4.98
CA TYR A 19 4.19 -7.79 5.33
C TYR A 19 4.51 -7.77 6.82
N VAL A 20 5.77 -7.48 7.15
CA VAL A 20 6.24 -7.56 8.53
C VAL A 20 6.59 -6.16 9.02
N GLY A 21 5.80 -5.65 9.97
CA GLY A 21 6.09 -4.41 10.67
C GLY A 21 4.88 -3.51 10.90
N HIS A 22 5.01 -2.62 11.88
CA HIS A 22 3.94 -1.70 12.27
C HIS A 22 3.59 -0.73 11.15
N THR A 23 4.59 -0.20 10.45
CA THR A 23 4.40 0.80 9.39
C THR A 23 3.65 0.22 8.20
N GLU A 24 3.97 -1.01 7.81
CA GLU A 24 3.34 -1.77 6.75
C GLU A 24 1.87 -2.06 7.10
N ALA A 25 1.61 -2.44 8.35
CA ALA A 25 0.26 -2.65 8.85
C ALA A 25 -0.56 -1.35 8.84
N ILE A 26 0.01 -0.22 9.25
CA ILE A 26 -0.64 1.10 9.20
C ILE A 26 -0.93 1.51 7.74
N CYS A 27 0.04 1.38 6.84
CA CYS A 27 -0.12 1.75 5.43
C CYS A 27 -1.21 0.93 4.74
N THR A 28 -1.17 -0.40 4.90
CA THR A 28 -2.16 -1.30 4.30
C THR A 28 -3.53 -1.18 4.95
N GLY A 29 -3.57 -0.99 6.28
CA GLY A 29 -4.79 -0.78 7.06
C GLY A 29 -5.52 0.50 6.66
N SER A 30 -4.77 1.59 6.50
CA SER A 30 -5.32 2.87 6.05
C SER A 30 -5.99 2.74 4.68
N LEU A 31 -5.32 2.08 3.72
CA LEU A 31 -5.88 1.86 2.38
C LEU A 31 -7.07 0.89 2.40
N ALA A 32 -7.00 -0.19 3.18
CA ALA A 32 -8.07 -1.18 3.30
C ALA A 32 -9.34 -0.57 3.93
N GLY A 33 -9.20 0.13 5.06
CA GLY A 33 -10.32 0.78 5.75
C GLY A 33 -10.95 1.89 4.90
N HIS A 34 -10.12 2.72 4.27
CA HIS A 34 -10.60 3.76 3.37
C HIS A 34 -11.38 3.16 2.18
N ASN A 35 -10.92 2.05 1.62
CA ASN A 35 -11.62 1.35 0.55
C ASN A 35 -12.88 0.63 1.03
N ALA A 36 -12.90 0.09 2.25
CA ALA A 36 -14.10 -0.48 2.84
C ALA A 36 -15.20 0.58 2.99
N ALA A 37 -14.86 1.78 3.49
CA ALA A 37 -15.78 2.91 3.59
C ALA A 37 -16.27 3.42 2.21
N ARG A 38 -15.41 3.45 1.20
CA ARG A 38 -15.83 3.77 -0.19
C ARG A 38 -16.80 2.72 -0.73
N ASN A 39 -16.49 1.44 -0.52
CA ASN A 39 -17.29 0.33 -0.97
C ASN A 39 -18.68 0.31 -0.33
N SER A 40 -18.80 0.66 0.95
CA SER A 40 -20.09 0.68 1.66
C SER A 40 -21.09 1.68 1.11
N ILE A 41 -20.64 2.66 0.31
CA ILE A 41 -21.51 3.65 -0.34
C ILE A 41 -21.44 3.60 -1.87
N GLY A 42 -20.91 2.52 -2.44
CA GLY A 42 -20.85 2.34 -3.90
C GLY A 42 -19.82 3.24 -4.62
N MET A 43 -18.87 3.84 -3.90
CA MET A 43 -17.80 4.62 -4.52
C MET A 43 -16.68 3.74 -5.06
N TYR A 44 -16.00 4.22 -6.11
CA TYR A 44 -14.79 3.58 -6.62
C TYR A 44 -13.70 3.48 -5.54
N LEU A 45 -13.05 2.30 -5.53
CA LEU A 45 -11.93 2.01 -4.64
C LEU A 45 -10.70 2.82 -5.07
N LEU A 46 -9.95 3.30 -4.09
CA LEU A 46 -8.64 3.90 -4.26
C LEU A 46 -7.59 2.81 -4.55
N GLN A 47 -6.83 3.00 -5.62
CA GLN A 47 -5.61 2.26 -5.89
C GLN A 47 -4.43 3.21 -5.88
N LEU A 48 -3.42 2.90 -5.08
CA LEU A 48 -2.20 3.70 -5.02
C LEU A 48 -1.29 3.37 -6.21
N PRO A 49 -0.82 4.37 -6.97
CA PRO A 49 0.06 4.14 -8.10
C PRO A 49 1.48 3.75 -7.65
N THR A 50 2.21 3.04 -8.52
CA THR A 50 3.57 2.54 -8.24
C THR A 50 4.64 3.63 -8.26
N ASN A 51 4.32 4.86 -8.64
CA ASN A 51 5.19 6.02 -8.44
C ASN A 51 5.15 6.58 -6.99
N LEU A 52 4.37 5.95 -6.11
CA LEU A 52 4.42 6.14 -4.66
C LEU A 52 4.93 4.88 -3.97
N LEU A 53 5.73 5.05 -2.92
CA LEU A 53 6.36 3.95 -2.16
C LEU A 53 5.33 2.90 -1.72
N ILE A 54 4.21 3.30 -1.11
CA ILE A 54 3.19 2.34 -0.63
C ILE A 54 2.51 1.61 -1.80
N GLY A 55 2.31 2.28 -2.93
CA GLY A 55 1.72 1.66 -4.13
C GLY A 55 2.66 0.63 -4.76
N ASP A 56 3.94 0.97 -4.90
CA ASP A 56 4.98 0.04 -5.35
C ASP A 56 5.15 -1.12 -4.37
N PHE A 57 5.15 -0.87 -3.07
CA PHE A 57 5.23 -1.91 -2.04
C PHE A 57 4.15 -2.96 -2.19
N ILE A 58 2.89 -2.53 -2.29
CA ILE A 58 1.76 -3.43 -2.44
C ILE A 58 1.84 -4.17 -3.78
N ALA A 59 2.18 -3.48 -4.87
CA ALA A 59 2.24 -4.09 -6.20
C ALA A 59 3.37 -5.14 -6.30
N HIS A 60 4.59 -4.76 -5.90
CA HIS A 60 5.76 -5.63 -5.93
C HIS A 60 5.59 -6.83 -5.01
N SER A 61 5.22 -6.60 -3.75
CA SER A 61 5.10 -7.70 -2.78
C SER A 61 4.00 -8.68 -3.19
N ASN A 62 2.86 -8.20 -3.72
CA ASN A 62 1.84 -9.11 -4.27
C ASN A 62 2.38 -9.90 -5.47
N SER A 63 3.12 -9.27 -6.37
CA SER A 63 3.70 -9.96 -7.53
C SER A 63 4.69 -11.05 -7.10
N GLU A 64 5.58 -10.75 -6.15
CA GLU A 64 6.58 -11.71 -5.66
C GLU A 64 5.94 -12.88 -4.90
N MET A 65 4.92 -12.64 -4.08
CA MET A 65 4.22 -13.70 -3.33
C MET A 65 3.50 -14.73 -4.21
N HIS A 66 3.19 -14.40 -5.47
CA HIS A 66 2.55 -15.34 -6.41
C HIS A 66 3.56 -16.14 -7.24
N LYS A 67 4.87 -15.94 -7.06
CA LYS A 67 5.93 -16.72 -7.70
C LYS A 67 6.21 -18.02 -6.91
N PRO A 68 6.86 -19.02 -7.52
CA PRO A 68 7.40 -20.16 -6.77
C PRO A 68 8.26 -19.68 -5.60
N GLU A 69 8.11 -20.31 -4.42
CA GLU A 69 8.80 -19.95 -3.15
C GLU A 69 8.44 -18.56 -2.57
N GLY A 70 7.47 -17.86 -3.16
CA GLY A 70 7.03 -16.53 -2.73
C GLY A 70 6.41 -16.49 -1.32
N ASP A 71 5.99 -17.64 -0.79
CA ASP A 71 5.42 -17.83 0.54
C ASP A 71 6.45 -17.76 1.68
N THR A 72 7.72 -17.96 1.35
CA THR A 72 8.84 -17.81 2.29
C THR A 72 9.30 -16.36 2.44
N LEU A 73 8.91 -15.48 1.52
CA LEU A 73 9.38 -14.10 1.48
C LEU A 73 8.73 -13.26 2.59
N ARG A 74 9.50 -12.28 3.09
CA ARG A 74 9.04 -11.27 4.06
C ARG A 74 9.36 -9.89 3.50
N PHE A 75 8.36 -9.02 3.46
CA PHE A 75 8.50 -7.67 2.91
C PHE A 75 8.36 -6.63 4.02
N THR A 76 9.32 -5.71 4.10
CA THR A 76 9.35 -4.63 5.08
C THR A 76 10.12 -3.43 4.55
N PHE A 77 9.78 -2.25 5.05
CA PHE A 77 10.46 -0.97 4.86
C PHE A 77 11.75 -0.86 5.67
N ALA A 78 12.05 -1.81 6.56
CA ALA A 78 13.21 -1.76 7.45
C ALA A 78 14.35 -2.74 7.07
N GLY A 79 14.17 -3.60 6.06
CA GLY A 79 15.18 -4.57 5.65
C GLY A 79 14.74 -5.49 4.51
N SER A 80 15.61 -6.45 4.17
CA SER A 80 15.34 -7.49 3.18
C SER A 80 15.06 -6.93 1.75
N ILE A 81 14.28 -7.67 0.97
CA ILE A 81 14.03 -7.52 -0.46
C ILE A 81 13.45 -6.14 -0.78
N TYR A 82 12.38 -5.74 -0.08
CA TYR A 82 11.72 -4.48 -0.41
C TYR A 82 12.55 -3.25 -0.01
N PHE A 83 13.28 -3.32 1.11
CA PHE A 83 14.15 -2.23 1.52
C PHE A 83 15.26 -1.93 0.50
N ASN A 84 15.81 -2.95 -0.14
CA ASN A 84 16.79 -2.76 -1.22
C ASN A 84 16.13 -2.16 -2.45
N ARG A 85 14.98 -2.69 -2.89
CA ARG A 85 14.21 -2.16 -4.01
C ARG A 85 13.84 -0.69 -3.83
N MET A 86 13.33 -0.30 -2.65
CA MET A 86 12.91 1.08 -2.42
C MET A 86 14.10 2.06 -2.41
N LYS A 87 15.32 1.60 -2.10
CA LYS A 87 16.54 2.40 -2.29
C LYS A 87 16.88 2.54 -3.77
N GLU A 88 16.86 1.45 -4.53
CA GLU A 88 17.12 1.45 -5.97
C GLU A 88 16.16 2.36 -6.75
N LEU A 89 14.88 2.38 -6.35
CA LEU A 89 13.86 3.25 -6.93
C LEU A 89 13.93 4.71 -6.42
N GLY A 90 14.86 5.03 -5.52
CA GLY A 90 15.00 6.36 -4.93
C GLY A 90 13.87 6.75 -3.98
N PHE A 91 13.08 5.79 -3.48
CA PHE A 91 12.02 6.04 -2.52
C PHE A 91 12.54 6.25 -1.09
N TYR A 92 13.70 5.69 -0.73
CA TYR A 92 14.29 5.86 0.59
C TYR A 92 14.89 7.27 0.76
N THR A 93 14.10 8.19 1.33
CA THR A 93 14.51 9.56 1.63
C THR A 93 13.75 10.08 2.85
N ILE A 94 14.37 11.02 3.56
CA ILE A 94 13.75 11.79 4.66
C ILE A 94 13.36 13.21 4.22
N ASP A 95 13.62 13.58 2.97
CA ASP A 95 13.27 14.90 2.44
C ASP A 95 11.75 15.02 2.26
N LYS A 96 11.14 15.78 3.18
CA LYS A 96 9.70 16.02 3.23
C LYS A 96 9.18 16.69 1.95
N LYS A 97 9.97 17.54 1.29
CA LYS A 97 9.56 18.21 0.06
C LYS A 97 9.48 17.23 -1.09
N ILE A 98 10.50 16.36 -1.25
CA ILE A 98 10.47 15.30 -2.27
C ILE A 98 9.27 14.37 -2.05
N ILE A 99 9.01 13.97 -0.80
CA ILE A 99 7.88 13.10 -0.46
C ILE A 99 6.55 13.78 -0.79
N SER A 100 6.35 15.03 -0.36
CA SER A 100 5.13 15.80 -0.66
C SER A 100 4.93 16.00 -2.17
N ASP A 101 5.99 16.37 -2.90
CA ASP A 101 5.93 16.61 -4.34
C ASP A 101 5.52 15.34 -5.11
N ARG A 102 5.97 14.13 -4.69
CA ARG A 102 5.53 12.85 -5.27
C ARG A 102 4.03 12.64 -5.09
N VAL A 103 3.53 12.84 -3.87
CA VAL A 103 2.11 12.64 -3.54
C VAL A 103 1.23 13.65 -4.29
N LYS A 104 1.66 14.92 -4.40
CA LYS A 104 1.00 15.96 -5.19
C LYS A 104 0.95 15.63 -6.66
N LYS A 105 2.06 15.19 -7.25
CA LYS A 105 2.13 14.76 -8.67
C LYS A 105 1.22 13.57 -8.96
N ALA A 106 0.95 12.72 -7.98
CA ALA A 106 -0.03 11.64 -8.08
C ALA A 106 -1.48 12.11 -7.87
N SER A 107 -1.72 13.39 -7.57
CA SER A 107 -3.02 13.96 -7.21
C SER A 107 -3.69 13.29 -5.99
N LEU A 108 -2.88 12.76 -5.07
CA LEU A 108 -3.33 12.04 -3.88
C LEU A 108 -3.07 12.79 -2.56
N GLU A 109 -2.64 14.05 -2.62
CA GLU A 109 -2.45 14.86 -1.41
C GLU A 109 -3.77 15.00 -0.64
N GLY A 110 -3.72 14.71 0.65
CA GLY A 110 -4.88 14.76 1.54
C GLY A 110 -6.01 13.79 1.19
N ILE A 111 -5.78 12.75 0.37
CA ILE A 111 -6.83 11.84 -0.09
C ILE A 111 -7.61 11.18 1.06
N TYR A 112 -6.94 10.87 2.17
CA TYR A 112 -7.54 10.27 3.36
C TYR A 112 -8.28 11.27 4.26
N ASN A 113 -8.05 12.58 4.08
CA ASN A 113 -8.73 13.63 4.86
C ASN A 113 -10.08 14.02 4.27
N LYS A 114 -10.38 13.56 3.05
CA LYS A 114 -11.65 13.85 2.38
C LYS A 114 -12.73 12.93 2.97
N PRO A 115 -13.80 13.48 3.55
CA PRO A 115 -14.89 12.66 4.08
C PRO A 115 -15.52 11.87 2.93
N ILE A 116 -15.68 10.58 3.17
CA ILE A 116 -16.30 9.65 2.21
C ILE A 116 -17.76 9.40 2.60
N ILE A 117 -18.01 9.32 3.90
CA ILE A 117 -19.33 9.16 4.51
C ILE A 117 -19.68 10.52 5.12
N LYS A 118 -20.90 11.01 4.88
CA LYS A 118 -21.45 12.21 5.52
C LYS A 118 -22.01 11.86 6.89
#